data_AF-A0A1H3ARN0-F1
#
_entry.id   AF-A0A1H3ARN0-F1
#
_cell.length_a   1.000
_cell.length_b   1.000
_cell.length_c   1.000
_cell.angle_alpha   90.00
_cell.angle_beta   90.00
_cell.angle_gamma   90.00
#
_symmetry.space_group_name_H-M   'P 1'
#
loop_
_entity.id
_entity.type
_entity.pdbx_description
1 polymer ?
#
loop_
_entity_poly.entity_id
_entity_poly.type
_entity_poly.pdbx_seq_one_letter_code
_entity_poly.pdbx_strand_id
1 'polypeptide(L)'
;MKAAIVNLVLPIYIFVSIIFMILFKGKILMDLIVLLLVLLLFTVVCFKILTKRLPFSMPFEEAGKGEAIVSIILLIILFVFIGVHFIVATIKHGLLIYMLTLIVINILVWKREFKVDLDSSN
;
A
#
# COMPACT_ATOMS: atom_id res chain seq x y z
N MET A 1 0.99 2.46 -12.74
CA MET A 1 0.55 2.19 -11.35
C MET A 1 -0.96 2.29 -11.19
N LYS A 2 -1.60 3.46 -11.41
CA LYS A 2 -3.04 3.66 -11.16
C LYS A 2 -3.92 2.58 -11.81
N ALA A 3 -3.67 2.25 -13.08
CA ALA A 3 -4.40 1.22 -13.82
C ALA A 3 -4.25 -0.19 -13.20
N ALA A 4 -3.05 -0.58 -12.76
CA ALA A 4 -2.85 -1.88 -12.12
C ALA A 4 -3.59 -1.98 -10.77
N ILE A 5 -3.62 -0.89 -9.99
CA ILE A 5 -4.38 -0.88 -8.74
C ILE A 5 -5.88 -1.02 -9.01
N VAL A 6 -6.43 -0.24 -9.95
CA VAL A 6 -7.87 -0.22 -10.23
C VAL A 6 -8.35 -1.51 -10.92
N ASN A 7 -7.55 -2.05 -11.85
CA ASN A 7 -7.97 -3.18 -12.67
C ASN A 7 -7.58 -4.55 -12.09
N LEU A 8 -6.61 -4.61 -11.18
CA LEU A 8 -6.12 -5.89 -10.62
C LEU A 8 -6.26 -5.96 -9.11
N VAL A 9 -5.71 -4.97 -8.39
CA VAL A 9 -5.66 -5.03 -6.92
C VAL A 9 -7.04 -4.80 -6.30
N LEU A 10 -7.77 -3.79 -6.77
CA LEU A 10 -9.06 -3.40 -6.22
C LEU A 10 -10.14 -4.48 -6.40
N PRO A 11 -10.30 -5.15 -7.56
CA PRO A 11 -11.28 -6.23 -7.73
C PRO A 11 -11.01 -7.41 -6.79
N ILE A 12 -9.74 -7.84 -6.68
CA ILE A 12 -9.33 -8.92 -5.78
C ILE A 12 -9.60 -8.52 -4.32
N TYR A 13 -9.25 -7.28 -3.96
CA TYR A 13 -9.48 -6.76 -2.62
C TYR A 13 -10.97 -6.74 -2.24
N ILE A 14 -11.82 -6.25 -3.14
CA ILE A 14 -13.28 -6.21 -2.92
C ILE A 14 -13.82 -7.62 -2.75
N PHE A 15 -13.40 -8.57 -3.60
CA PHE A 15 -13.82 -9.95 -3.50
C PHE A 15 -13.48 -10.56 -2.13
N VAL A 16 -12.23 -10.40 -1.69
CA VAL A 16 -11.77 -10.87 -0.37
C VAL A 16 -12.53 -10.16 0.77
N SER A 17 -12.77 -8.86 0.63
CA SER A 17 -13.52 -8.07 1.61
C SER A 17 -14.96 -8.54 1.78
N ILE A 18 -15.64 -8.93 0.69
CA ILE A 18 -16.99 -9.47 0.73
C ILE A 18 -17.03 -10.78 1.53
N ILE A 19 -16.08 -11.69 1.27
CA ILE A 19 -15.95 -12.96 1.99
C ILE A 19 -15.78 -12.70 3.50
N PHE A 20 -14.86 -11.79 3.85
CA PHE A 20 -14.63 -11.41 5.24
C PHE A 20 -15.84 -10.75 5.89
N MET A 21 -16.59 -9.93 5.15
CA MET A 21 -17.81 -9.30 5.65
C MET A 21 -18.87 -10.33 6.06
N ILE A 22 -19.01 -11.40 5.25
CA ILE A 22 -19.93 -12.51 5.52
C ILE A 22 -19.48 -13.28 6.76
N LEU A 23 -18.20 -13.64 6.84
CA LEU A 23 -17.64 -14.43 7.96
C LEU A 23 -17.76 -13.70 9.31
N PHE A 24 -17.49 -12.40 9.32
CA PHE A 24 -17.46 -11.59 10.54
C PHE A 24 -18.77 -10.81 10.79
N LYS A 25 -19.83 -11.11 10.03
CA LYS A 25 -21.16 -10.49 10.16
C LYS A 25 -21.12 -8.95 10.13
N GLY A 26 -20.30 -8.37 9.27
CA GLY A 26 -20.24 -6.91 9.12
C GLY A 26 -19.38 -6.14 10.14
N LYS A 27 -18.87 -6.80 11.19
CA LYS A 27 -18.23 -6.10 12.32
C LYS A 27 -16.87 -5.46 11.98
N ILE A 28 -16.21 -5.93 10.94
CA ILE A 28 -14.83 -5.55 10.56
C ILE A 28 -14.80 -4.55 9.38
N LEU A 29 -15.92 -3.88 9.09
CA LEU A 29 -15.99 -2.93 7.98
C LEU A 29 -14.96 -1.81 8.10
N MET A 30 -14.80 -1.25 9.31
CA MET A 30 -13.83 -0.19 9.57
C MET A 30 -12.39 -0.68 9.36
N ASP A 31 -12.06 -1.89 9.79
CA ASP A 31 -10.75 -2.51 9.60
C ASP A 31 -10.45 -2.74 8.13
N LEU A 32 -11.43 -3.18 7.33
CA LEU A 32 -11.28 -3.32 5.88
C LEU A 32 -11.06 -1.98 5.18
N ILE A 33 -11.67 -0.89 5.62
CA ILE A 33 -11.38 0.43 5.03
C ILE A 33 -9.95 0.85 5.37
N VAL A 34 -9.52 0.69 6.62
CA VAL A 34 -8.16 1.00 7.05
C VAL A 34 -7.13 0.17 6.28
N LEU A 35 -7.39 -1.12 6.10
CA LEU A 35 -6.49 -2.03 5.40
C LEU A 35 -6.35 -1.68 3.91
N LEU A 36 -7.43 -1.23 3.27
CA LEU A 36 -7.37 -0.67 1.92
C LEU A 36 -6.49 0.58 1.85
N LEU A 37 -6.63 1.51 2.80
CA LEU A 37 -5.82 2.74 2.83
C LEU A 37 -4.34 2.45 3.07
N VAL A 38 -4.02 1.47 3.92
CA VAL A 38 -2.65 0.99 4.13
C VAL A 38 -2.11 0.34 2.85
N LEU A 39 -2.91 -0.48 2.17
CA LEU A 39 -2.52 -1.11 0.89
C LEU A 39 -2.17 -0.06 -0.18
N LEU A 40 -2.98 0.99 -0.32
CA LEU A 40 -2.72 2.08 -1.26
C LEU A 40 -1.42 2.81 -0.93
N LEU A 41 -1.19 3.10 0.35
CA LEU A 41 0.02 3.77 0.81
C LEU A 41 1.26 2.89 0.61
N PHE A 42 1.16 1.62 1.01
CA PHE A 42 2.24 0.63 0.87
C PHE A 42 2.62 0.42 -0.59
N THR A 43 1.64 0.44 -1.52
CA THR A 43 1.91 0.36 -2.96
C THR A 43 2.79 1.52 -3.44
N VAL A 44 2.58 2.74 -2.93
CA VAL A 44 3.43 3.89 -3.26
C VAL A 44 4.82 3.74 -2.65
N VAL A 45 4.92 3.25 -1.41
CA VAL A 45 6.20 2.97 -0.74
C VAL A 45 7.00 1.92 -1.52
N CYS A 46 6.37 0.83 -1.93
CA CYS A 46 6.97 -0.19 -2.79
C CYS A 46 7.51 0.44 -4.08
N PHE A 47 6.72 1.24 -4.78
CA PHE A 47 7.18 1.87 -6.02
C PHE A 47 8.34 2.86 -5.86
N LYS A 48 8.47 3.48 -4.69
CA LYS A 48 9.63 4.34 -4.38
C LYS A 48 10.90 3.55 -4.15
N ILE A 49 10.79 2.44 -3.42
CA ILE A 49 11.93 1.67 -2.94
C ILE A 49 12.37 0.65 -3.98
N LEU A 50 11.44 0.05 -4.73
CA LEU A 50 11.78 -0.84 -5.83
C LEU A 50 12.46 -0.04 -6.94
N THR A 51 13.64 -0.52 -7.33
CA THR A 51 14.37 -0.02 -8.48
C THR A 51 13.47 -0.13 -9.72
N LYS A 52 13.29 0.95 -10.48
CA LYS A 52 12.45 1.00 -11.69
C LYS A 52 13.03 0.20 -12.87
N ARG A 53 14.00 -0.70 -12.64
CA ARG A 53 14.63 -1.47 -13.71
C ARG A 53 13.88 -2.79 -13.86
N LEU A 54 13.47 -3.09 -15.08
CA LEU A 54 12.78 -4.34 -15.38
C LEU A 54 13.80 -5.48 -15.34
N PRO A 55 13.51 -6.61 -14.67
CA PRO A 55 14.46 -7.73 -14.58
C PRO A 55 14.84 -8.31 -15.96
N PHE A 56 14.03 -8.05 -16.99
CA PHE A 56 14.26 -8.45 -18.38
C PHE A 56 15.25 -7.54 -19.15
N SER A 57 15.73 -6.45 -18.53
CA SER A 57 16.67 -5.51 -19.14
C SER A 57 18.12 -5.66 -18.65
N MET A 58 18.38 -6.64 -17.77
CA MET A 58 19.69 -6.87 -17.16
C MET A 58 20.31 -8.21 -17.59
N PRO A 59 21.65 -8.32 -17.56
CA PRO A 59 22.34 -9.61 -17.61
C PRO A 59 21.87 -10.52 -16.45
N PHE A 60 21.77 -11.82 -16.70
CA PHE A 60 21.30 -12.80 -15.71
C PHE A 60 22.14 -12.80 -14.41
N GLU A 61 23.42 -12.41 -14.48
CA GLU A 61 24.31 -12.25 -13.32
C GLU A 61 24.00 -11.05 -12.42
N GLU A 62 23.26 -10.07 -12.91
CA GLU A 62 22.82 -8.90 -12.15
C GLU A 62 21.37 -9.04 -11.65
N ALA A 63 20.59 -9.89 -12.30
CA ALA A 63 19.23 -10.22 -11.87
C ALA A 63 19.24 -10.83 -10.45
N GLY A 64 18.53 -10.19 -9.52
CA GLY A 64 18.40 -10.65 -8.13
C GLY A 64 19.47 -10.15 -7.15
N LYS A 65 20.56 -9.50 -7.60
CA LYS A 65 21.56 -8.92 -6.68
C LYS A 65 20.98 -7.72 -5.94
N GLY A 66 20.80 -7.86 -4.62
CA GLY A 66 20.24 -6.81 -3.76
C GLY A 66 18.71 -6.81 -3.63
N GLU A 67 17.99 -7.54 -4.47
CA GLU A 67 16.52 -7.64 -4.41
C GLU A 67 16.03 -8.30 -3.11
N ALA A 68 16.78 -9.27 -2.59
CA ALA A 68 16.47 -9.91 -1.30
C ALA A 68 16.51 -8.90 -0.13
N ILE A 69 17.52 -8.02 -0.11
CA ILE A 69 17.66 -7.00 0.94
C ILE A 69 16.52 -5.99 0.84
N VAL A 70 16.19 -5.53 -0.37
CA VAL A 70 15.05 -4.63 -0.62
C VAL A 70 13.74 -5.28 -0.15
N SER A 71 13.54 -6.56 -0.45
CA SER A 71 12.35 -7.32 -0.03
C SER A 71 12.26 -7.43 1.49
N ILE A 72 13.37 -7.68 2.19
CA ILE A 72 13.42 -7.70 3.67
C ILE A 72 13.05 -6.33 4.25
N ILE A 73 13.56 -5.24 3.68
CA ILE A 73 13.22 -3.88 4.13
C ILE A 73 11.72 -3.61 3.97
N LEU A 74 11.13 -3.98 2.84
CA LEU A 74 9.69 -3.82 2.58
C LEU A 74 8.85 -4.66 3.55
N LEU A 75 9.30 -5.87 3.88
CA LEU A 75 8.66 -6.73 4.87
C LEU A 75 8.69 -6.10 6.27
N ILE A 76 9.82 -5.50 6.68
CA ILE A 76 9.93 -4.77 7.95
C ILE A 76 8.93 -3.60 7.98
N ILE A 77 8.83 -2.82 6.89
CA ILE A 77 7.85 -1.73 6.78
C ILE A 77 6.42 -2.27 6.92
N LEU A 78 6.12 -3.42 6.31
CA LEU A 78 4.81 -4.06 6.44
C LEU A 78 4.51 -4.45 7.90
N PHE A 79 5.48 -5.01 8.62
CA PHE A 79 5.33 -5.32 10.05
C PHE A 79 5.08 -4.07 10.90
N VAL A 80 5.68 -2.92 10.55
CA VAL A 80 5.39 -1.65 11.23
C VAL A 80 3.92 -1.27 11.05
N PHE A 81 3.36 -1.38 9.83
CA PHE A 81 1.94 -1.11 9.60
C PHE A 81 1.03 -2.05 10.40
N ILE A 82 1.37 -3.33 10.48
CA ILE A 82 0.65 -4.31 11.30
C ILE A 82 0.68 -3.90 12.78
N GLY A 83 1.85 -3.58 13.30
CA GLY A 83 2.02 -3.17 14.70
C GLY A 83 1.23 -1.91 15.04
N VAL A 84 1.30 -0.88 14.19
CA VAL A 84 0.54 0.37 14.38
C VAL A 84 -0.96 0.11 14.34
N HIS A 85 -1.45 -0.66 13.37
CA HIS A 85 -2.87 -1.00 13.29
C HIS A 85 -3.34 -1.76 14.54
N PHE A 86 -2.56 -2.75 14.99
CA PHE A 86 -2.89 -3.54 16.19
C PHE A 86 -2.97 -2.65 17.44
N ILE A 87 -1.97 -1.80 17.67
CA ILE A 87 -1.96 -0.87 18.83
C ILE A 87 -3.20 0.02 18.78
N VAL A 88 -3.51 0.60 17.62
CA VAL A 88 -4.63 1.53 17.49
C VAL A 88 -5.99 0.83 17.59
N ALA A 89 -6.09 -0.43 17.17
CA ALA A 89 -7.30 -1.24 17.32
C ALA A 89 -7.64 -1.54 18.79
N THR A 90 -6.65 -1.51 19.71
CA THR A 90 -6.91 -1.66 21.16
C THR A 90 -7.45 -0.40 21.83
N ILE A 91 -7.32 0.76 21.20
CA ILE A 91 -7.74 2.05 21.74
C ILE A 91 -9.17 2.35 21.31
N LYS A 92 -10.04 2.73 22.25
CA LYS A 92 -11.42 3.15 21.95
C LYS A 92 -11.42 4.35 20.99
N HIS A 93 -12.15 4.24 19.88
CA HIS A 93 -12.17 5.20 18.75
C HIS A 93 -10.81 5.41 18.03
N GLY A 94 -9.75 4.69 18.40
CA GLY A 94 -8.44 4.83 17.77
C GLY A 94 -8.50 4.54 16.27
N LEU A 95 -9.24 3.50 15.87
CA LEU A 95 -9.39 3.09 14.48
C LEU A 95 -9.97 4.20 13.58
N LEU A 96 -10.91 5.00 14.11
CA LEU A 96 -11.48 6.14 13.38
C LEU A 96 -10.44 7.25 13.15
N ILE A 97 -9.67 7.59 14.18
CA ILE A 97 -8.61 8.61 14.09
C ILE A 97 -7.52 8.15 13.11
N TYR A 98 -7.15 6.88 13.16
CA TYR A 98 -6.16 6.31 12.27
C TYR A 98 -6.63 6.27 10.82
N MET A 99 -7.90 5.95 10.58
CA MET A 99 -8.51 6.03 9.25
C MET A 99 -8.40 7.44 8.67
N LEU A 100 -8.82 8.47 9.43
CA LEU A 100 -8.74 9.87 8.98
C LEU A 100 -7.30 10.29 8.68
N THR A 101 -6.37 9.89 9.54
CA THR A 101 -4.93 10.16 9.37
C THR A 101 -4.39 9.52 8.09
N LEU A 102 -4.74 8.25 7.83
CA LEU A 102 -4.35 7.53 6.63
C LEU A 102 -4.94 8.14 5.35
N ILE A 103 -6.17 8.67 5.39
CA ILE A 103 -6.77 9.38 4.25
C ILE A 103 -5.93 10.61 3.91
N VAL A 104 -5.61 11.45 4.91
CA VAL A 104 -4.81 12.66 4.70
C VAL A 104 -3.44 12.31 4.15
N ILE A 105 -2.75 11.34 4.76
CA ILE A 105 -1.42 10.89 4.31
C ILE A 105 -1.49 10.36 2.87
N ASN A 106 -2.48 9.54 2.53
CA ASN A 106 -2.66 9.07 1.15
C ASN A 106 -2.80 10.24 0.19
N ILE A 107 -3.71 11.20 0.45
CA ILE A 107 -3.91 12.35 -0.43
C ILE A 107 -2.59 13.12 -0.64
N LEU A 108 -1.84 13.38 0.42
CA LEU A 108 -0.57 14.12 0.35
C LEU A 108 0.51 13.35 -0.43
N VAL A 109 0.69 12.07 -0.12
CA VAL A 109 1.69 11.21 -0.78
C VAL A 109 1.37 11.08 -2.26
N TRP A 110 0.13 10.75 -2.61
CA TRP A 110 -0.30 10.63 -3.99
C TRP A 110 -0.21 11.97 -4.74
N LYS A 111 -0.54 13.10 -4.12
CA LYS A 111 -0.32 14.41 -4.73
C LYS A 111 1.16 14.66 -5.02
N ARG A 112 2.07 14.39 -4.07
CA ARG A 112 3.50 14.61 -4.25
C ARG A 112 4.11 13.74 -5.34
N GLU A 113 3.78 12.44 -5.36
CA GLU A 113 4.37 11.50 -6.30
C GLU A 113 3.85 11.64 -7.74
N PHE A 114 2.65 12.19 -7.91
CA PHE A 114 2.04 12.41 -9.22
C PHE A 114 2.00 13.89 -9.64
N LYS A 115 2.65 14.79 -8.89
CA LYS A 115 3.00 16.13 -9.36
C LYS A 115 4.22 16.02 -10.28
N VAL A 116 4.04 15.33 -11.40
CA VAL A 116 4.97 15.41 -12.53
C VAL A 116 4.60 16.69 -13.25
N ASP A 117 5.54 17.65 -13.26
CA ASP A 117 5.42 18.86 -14.07
C ASP A 117 5.27 18.45 -15.53
N LEU A 118 4.15 18.84 -16.15
CA LEU A 118 3.88 18.59 -17.57
C LEU A 118 4.51 19.66 -18.48
N ASP A 119 5.49 20.44 -17.97
CA ASP A 119 5.96 21.66 -18.64
C ASP A 119 7.49 21.76 -18.77
N SER A 120 8.17 20.64 -19.07
CA SER A 120 9.58 20.67 -19.50
C SER A 120 9.78 20.41 -21.00
N SER A 121 8.81 20.79 -21.83
CA SER A 121 9.03 21.00 -23.26
C SER A 121 9.08 22.50 -23.55
N ASN A 122 10.23 23.13 -23.31
CA ASN A 122 10.67 24.35 -24.00
C ASN A 122 12.18 24.30 -24.15
#